data_AF-A0A3Q3VWK3-F1
#
_entry.id   AF-A0A3Q3VWK3-F1
#
_cell.length_a   1.000
_cell.length_b   1.000
_cell.length_c   1.000
_cell.angle_alpha   90.00
_cell.angle_beta   90.00
_cell.angle_gamma   90.00
#
_symmetry.space_group_name_H-M   'P 1'
#
loop_
_entity.id
_entity.type
_entity.pdbx_description
1 polymer ?
#
loop_
_entity_poly.entity_id
_entity_poly.type
_entity_poly.pdbx_seq_one_letter_code
_entity_poly.pdbx_strand_id
1 'polypeptide(L)'
;MPRHQSSTEEHATPPNNPVSRYLPLEIFDNEDYDCWTPDDWLSLGCTEGSPDRKPIPAKALLPTDDKNPSEDAKSSPVEYSWHLVGVLDYSKEKRQYLIEKVNVIEEEPKTDKRVSNMITGPKYWVPRIRLLFSAEDPRVFVERIQFALHCRENTEAQLFYHLSVECMPIWKGIPSLDTQSIERIKKYTVASETYKGDFFVCSLERFMEDLEKEIKLEYDRTMNSIIFDKVLMSHPEEFSHISLPLKDPEYVPKRGKIVSFAYIYVGFSSFTLF
;
A
#
# COMPACT_ATOMS: atom_id res chain seq x y z
N MET A 1 34.38 -44.97 20.17
CA MET A 1 33.84 -43.61 20.35
C MET A 1 34.64 -42.64 19.46
N PRO A 2 33.99 -41.62 18.90
CA PRO A 2 33.93 -41.48 17.44
C PRO A 2 34.78 -40.36 16.84
N ARG A 3 34.94 -40.50 15.52
CA ARG A 3 35.53 -39.59 14.53
C ARG A 3 34.68 -38.32 14.34
N HIS A 4 35.39 -37.24 13.98
CA HIS A 4 34.99 -36.12 13.12
C HIS A 4 33.50 -35.81 12.96
N GLN A 5 33.08 -34.68 13.53
CA GLN A 5 31.93 -33.93 13.04
C GLN A 5 32.40 -32.89 12.02
N SER A 6 31.82 -32.99 10.83
CA SER A 6 31.84 -32.02 9.75
C SER A 6 31.20 -30.71 10.21
N SER A 7 31.83 -29.60 9.83
CA SER A 7 31.31 -28.25 9.90
C SER A 7 29.98 -28.14 9.14
N THR A 8 28.88 -27.95 9.88
CA THR A 8 27.62 -27.50 9.32
C THR A 8 27.74 -26.00 9.08
N GLU A 9 27.65 -25.59 7.82
CA GLU A 9 27.49 -24.20 7.41
C GLU A 9 26.23 -23.62 8.09
N GLU A 10 26.43 -22.66 8.97
CA GLU A 10 25.35 -21.82 9.49
C GLU A 10 24.84 -20.96 8.31
N HIS A 11 23.69 -21.33 7.77
CA HIS A 11 22.90 -20.43 6.94
C HIS A 11 22.59 -19.18 7.76
N ALA A 12 23.27 -18.08 7.42
CA ALA A 12 23.00 -16.77 7.97
C ALA A 12 21.55 -16.39 7.67
N THR A 13 20.71 -16.43 8.71
CA THR A 13 19.38 -15.83 8.70
C THR A 13 19.54 -14.32 8.47
N PRO A 14 18.88 -13.71 7.47
CA PRO A 14 18.96 -12.28 7.29
C PRO A 14 18.38 -11.57 8.53
N PRO A 15 18.86 -10.37 8.88
CA PRO A 15 18.39 -9.63 10.05
C PRO A 15 16.88 -9.40 9.93
N ASN A 16 16.16 -10.07 10.83
CA ASN A 16 14.72 -10.03 10.94
C ASN A 16 14.35 -8.64 11.46
N ASN A 17 14.06 -7.72 10.55
CA ASN A 17 13.65 -6.37 10.88
C ASN A 17 12.14 -6.37 11.13
N PRO A 18 11.64 -6.33 12.38
CA PRO A 18 10.25 -6.60 12.67
C PRO A 18 9.51 -5.26 12.75
N VAL A 19 9.55 -4.46 11.68
CA VAL A 19 8.42 -3.57 11.46
C VAL A 19 7.29 -4.49 11.06
N SER A 20 6.42 -4.79 12.02
CA SER A 20 5.21 -5.57 11.78
C SER A 20 4.49 -4.94 10.60
N ARG A 21 4.42 -5.66 9.47
CA ARG A 21 3.69 -5.21 8.28
C ARG A 21 2.26 -4.92 8.70
N TYR A 22 1.92 -3.64 8.76
CA TYR A 22 0.71 -3.15 9.42
C TYR A 22 -0.34 -2.72 8.41
N LEU A 23 0.05 -2.48 7.16
CA LEU A 23 -0.89 -2.19 6.08
C LEU A 23 -1.42 -3.48 5.44
N PRO A 24 -2.75 -3.58 5.26
CA PRO A 24 -3.37 -4.65 4.49
C PRO A 24 -2.82 -4.68 3.06
N LEU A 25 -2.52 -5.88 2.54
CA LEU A 25 -1.96 -6.04 1.19
C LEU A 25 -2.97 -5.67 0.10
N GLU A 26 -4.26 -5.81 0.41
CA GLU A 26 -5.39 -5.55 -0.48
C GLU A 26 -5.45 -4.12 -1.00
N ILE A 27 -4.87 -3.16 -0.26
CA ILE A 27 -4.84 -1.74 -0.65
C ILE A 27 -3.84 -1.51 -1.80
N PHE A 28 -2.86 -2.40 -1.96
CA PHE A 28 -1.80 -2.31 -2.97
C PHE A 28 -2.05 -3.21 -4.18
N ASP A 29 -3.26 -3.75 -4.29
CA ASP A 29 -3.63 -4.62 -5.38
C ASP A 29 -3.71 -3.84 -6.71
N ASN A 30 -2.93 -4.27 -7.70
CA ASN A 30 -2.94 -3.66 -9.03
C ASN A 30 -3.79 -4.51 -9.99
N GLU A 31 -4.97 -3.99 -10.33
CA GLU A 31 -5.92 -4.64 -11.22
C GLU A 31 -5.49 -4.61 -12.70
N ASP A 32 -4.47 -3.83 -13.09
CA ASP A 32 -3.95 -3.81 -14.47
C ASP A 32 -3.31 -5.15 -14.88
N TYR A 33 -2.93 -5.97 -13.91
CA TYR A 33 -2.45 -7.35 -14.14
C TYR A 33 -3.60 -8.32 -14.44
N ASP A 34 -4.86 -7.95 -14.18
CA ASP A 34 -6.00 -8.80 -14.45
C ASP A 34 -6.28 -8.84 -15.95
N CYS A 35 -6.34 -10.05 -16.52
CA CYS A 35 -6.58 -10.17 -17.95
C CYS A 35 -8.03 -9.85 -18.33
N TRP A 36 -8.97 -9.95 -17.38
CA TRP A 36 -10.41 -9.81 -17.60
C TRP A 36 -11.10 -9.05 -16.49
N THR A 37 -12.26 -8.46 -16.81
CA THR A 37 -13.11 -7.83 -15.80
C THR A 37 -13.85 -8.88 -14.97
N PRO A 38 -14.34 -8.54 -13.77
CA PRO A 38 -15.16 -9.45 -12.97
C PRO A 38 -16.39 -9.98 -13.72
N ASP A 39 -17.02 -9.15 -14.56
CA ASP A 39 -18.18 -9.55 -15.35
C ASP A 39 -17.80 -10.58 -16.43
N ASP A 40 -16.64 -10.40 -17.09
CA ASP A 40 -16.10 -11.34 -18.07
C ASP A 40 -15.76 -12.69 -17.42
N TRP A 41 -15.09 -12.66 -16.26
CA TRP A 41 -14.82 -13.87 -15.48
C TRP A 41 -16.12 -14.62 -15.17
N LEU A 42 -17.11 -13.92 -14.61
CA LEU A 42 -18.42 -14.48 -14.26
C LEU A 42 -19.17 -15.08 -15.47
N SER A 43 -18.98 -14.49 -16.66
CA SER A 43 -19.62 -14.97 -17.89
C SER A 43 -19.18 -16.38 -18.30
N LEU A 44 -17.97 -16.82 -17.92
CA LEU A 44 -17.49 -18.18 -18.21
C LEU A 44 -18.36 -19.28 -17.58
N GLY A 45 -19.06 -18.97 -16.49
CA GLY A 45 -19.97 -19.90 -15.83
C GLY A 45 -21.28 -20.12 -16.59
N CYS A 46 -21.59 -19.28 -17.58
CA CYS A 46 -22.83 -19.36 -18.36
C CYS A 46 -22.67 -20.38 -19.50
N THR A 47 -23.56 -21.37 -19.57
CA THR A 47 -23.61 -22.33 -20.69
C THR A 47 -24.84 -22.07 -21.54
N GLU A 48 -24.72 -22.15 -22.87
CA GLU A 48 -25.87 -22.00 -23.78
C GLU A 48 -26.98 -23.01 -23.44
N GLY A 49 -28.17 -22.49 -23.15
CA GLY A 49 -29.36 -23.31 -22.87
C GLY A 49 -29.57 -23.72 -21.41
N SER A 50 -28.70 -23.36 -20.47
CA SER A 50 -28.93 -23.57 -19.02
C SER A 50 -29.22 -22.25 -18.30
N PRO A 51 -30.27 -22.17 -17.46
CA PRO A 51 -30.54 -20.97 -16.66
C PRO A 51 -29.55 -20.81 -15.49
N ASP A 52 -28.86 -21.88 -15.10
CA ASP A 52 -27.97 -21.88 -13.94
C ASP A 52 -26.52 -21.56 -14.34
N ARG A 53 -25.91 -20.59 -13.65
CA ARG A 53 -24.49 -20.25 -13.78
C ARG A 53 -23.65 -21.23 -12.96
N LYS A 54 -22.70 -21.91 -13.61
CA LYS A 54 -21.74 -22.78 -12.92
C LYS A 54 -20.68 -21.95 -12.18
N PRO A 55 -20.21 -22.40 -10.99
CA PRO A 55 -19.09 -21.76 -10.32
C PRO A 55 -17.82 -21.83 -11.17
N ILE A 56 -17.01 -20.76 -11.14
CA ILE A 56 -15.75 -20.73 -11.88
C ILE A 56 -14.63 -21.31 -11.02
N PRO A 57 -13.87 -22.30 -11.52
CA PRO A 57 -12.85 -22.96 -10.72
C PRO A 57 -11.67 -22.02 -10.42
N ALA A 58 -11.28 -21.93 -9.15
CA ALA A 58 -10.18 -21.10 -8.68
C ALA A 58 -9.49 -21.70 -7.45
N LYS A 59 -8.41 -21.04 -7.02
CA LYS A 59 -7.78 -21.23 -5.71
C LYS A 59 -7.89 -19.94 -4.91
N ALA A 60 -8.20 -20.02 -3.63
CA ALA A 60 -8.20 -18.86 -2.74
C ALA A 60 -7.37 -19.09 -1.48
N LEU A 61 -6.71 -18.04 -1.02
CA LEU A 61 -5.98 -18.02 0.25
C LEU A 61 -6.95 -17.71 1.39
N LEU A 62 -7.23 -18.71 2.23
CA LEU A 62 -8.22 -18.64 3.31
C LEU A 62 -7.59 -18.98 4.67
N PRO A 63 -8.15 -18.48 5.79
CA PRO A 63 -7.81 -18.96 7.12
C PRO A 63 -8.00 -20.48 7.24
N THR A 64 -7.10 -21.13 7.97
CA THR A 64 -7.11 -22.59 8.16
C THR A 64 -8.11 -23.03 9.24
N ASP A 65 -8.40 -22.17 10.22
CA ASP A 65 -9.43 -22.41 11.23
C ASP A 65 -10.67 -21.55 10.92
N ASP A 66 -11.82 -22.20 10.75
CA ASP A 66 -13.10 -21.55 10.45
C ASP A 66 -13.75 -20.92 11.70
N LYS A 67 -13.07 -21.03 12.86
CA LYS A 67 -13.55 -20.46 14.12
C LYS A 67 -13.28 -18.97 14.16
N ASN A 68 -14.33 -18.20 14.46
CA ASN A 68 -14.22 -16.79 14.80
C ASN A 68 -13.12 -16.64 15.86
N PRO A 69 -12.16 -15.70 15.69
CA PRO A 69 -11.18 -15.45 16.74
C PRO A 69 -11.93 -15.00 17.98
N SER A 70 -12.00 -15.85 19.00
CA SER A 70 -12.52 -15.44 20.31
C SER A 70 -11.67 -14.28 20.81
N GLU A 71 -12.30 -13.19 21.25
CA GLU A 71 -11.64 -11.93 21.62
C GLU A 71 -10.60 -12.07 22.76
N ASP A 72 -10.52 -13.23 23.42
CA ASP A 72 -9.75 -13.42 24.66
C ASP A 72 -8.49 -14.30 24.57
N ALA A 73 -8.01 -14.67 23.38
CA ALA A 73 -6.73 -15.37 23.27
C ALA A 73 -5.69 -14.48 22.60
N LYS A 74 -4.55 -14.27 23.27
CA LYS A 74 -3.28 -13.85 22.66
C LYS A 74 -3.03 -14.74 21.44
N SER A 75 -3.46 -14.25 20.28
CA SER A 75 -3.78 -15.04 19.11
C SER A 75 -2.49 -15.55 18.49
N SER A 76 -2.34 -16.88 18.42
CA SER A 76 -1.43 -17.50 17.47
C SER A 76 -1.75 -16.91 16.09
N PRO A 77 -0.75 -16.57 15.25
CA PRO A 77 -1.00 -15.98 13.95
C PRO A 77 -1.98 -16.86 13.16
N VAL A 78 -3.04 -16.24 12.64
CA VAL A 78 -4.04 -16.93 11.81
C VAL A 78 -3.29 -17.57 10.64
N GLU A 79 -3.24 -18.90 10.61
CA GLU A 79 -2.57 -19.63 9.55
C GLU A 79 -3.44 -19.61 8.29
N TYR A 80 -2.85 -19.24 7.15
CA TYR A 80 -3.53 -19.20 5.87
C TYR A 80 -3.04 -20.32 4.97
N SER A 81 -3.96 -20.92 4.21
CA SER A 81 -3.64 -21.93 3.21
C SER A 81 -4.49 -21.80 1.95
N TRP A 82 -3.94 -22.28 0.83
CA TRP A 82 -4.61 -22.25 -0.46
C TRP A 82 -5.62 -23.39 -0.57
N HIS A 83 -6.87 -23.04 -0.88
CA HIS A 83 -7.97 -24.00 -1.02
C HIS A 83 -8.55 -23.95 -2.43
N LEU A 84 -9.05 -25.09 -2.92
CA LEU A 84 -9.85 -25.14 -4.13
C LEU A 84 -11.22 -24.52 -3.87
N VAL A 85 -11.65 -23.62 -4.74
CA VAL A 85 -12.89 -22.87 -4.58
C VAL A 85 -13.62 -22.71 -5.91
N GLY A 86 -14.95 -22.57 -5.84
CA GLY A 86 -15.77 -22.09 -6.94
C GLY A 86 -16.11 -20.61 -6.73
N VAL A 87 -15.83 -19.77 -7.72
CA VAL A 87 -16.24 -18.35 -7.70
C VAL A 87 -17.68 -18.27 -8.15
N LEU A 88 -18.52 -17.69 -7.30
CA LEU A 88 -19.97 -17.61 -7.49
C LEU A 88 -20.41 -16.25 -7.99
N ASP A 89 -19.85 -15.16 -7.45
CA ASP A 89 -20.30 -13.80 -7.73
C ASP A 89 -19.23 -12.74 -7.41
N TYR A 90 -19.49 -11.48 -7.75
CA TYR A 90 -18.61 -10.35 -7.46
C TYR A 90 -19.37 -9.14 -6.94
N SER A 91 -18.87 -8.54 -5.85
CA SER A 91 -19.39 -7.29 -5.30
C SER A 91 -18.54 -6.12 -5.78
N LYS A 92 -19.13 -5.26 -6.63
CA LYS A 92 -18.48 -4.02 -7.10
C LYS A 92 -18.22 -3.03 -5.96
N GLU A 93 -19.13 -2.95 -4.98
CA GLU A 93 -18.99 -2.07 -3.81
C GLU A 93 -17.82 -2.49 -2.91
N LYS A 94 -17.70 -3.79 -2.61
CA LYS A 94 -16.65 -4.31 -1.73
C LYS A 94 -15.35 -4.67 -2.44
N ARG A 95 -15.36 -4.68 -3.78
CA ARG A 95 -14.28 -5.20 -4.64
C ARG A 95 -13.83 -6.60 -4.23
N GLN A 96 -14.81 -7.47 -3.98
CA GLN A 96 -14.59 -8.83 -3.46
C GLN A 96 -15.38 -9.85 -4.26
N TYR A 97 -14.81 -11.03 -4.40
CA TYR A 97 -15.46 -12.20 -4.99
C TYR A 97 -16.13 -13.03 -3.91
N LEU A 98 -17.37 -13.46 -4.17
CA LEU A 98 -18.03 -14.49 -3.39
C LEU A 98 -17.52 -15.84 -3.89
N ILE A 99 -16.87 -16.57 -3.01
CA ILE A 99 -16.32 -17.90 -3.29
C ILE A 99 -16.99 -18.95 -2.43
N GLU A 100 -16.93 -20.19 -2.89
CA GLU A 100 -17.44 -21.37 -2.20
C GLU A 100 -16.31 -22.39 -2.09
N LYS A 101 -15.94 -22.75 -0.86
CA LYS A 101 -14.87 -23.71 -0.60
C LYS A 101 -15.29 -25.11 -1.04
N VAL A 102 -14.41 -25.81 -1.74
CA VAL A 102 -14.67 -27.19 -2.18
C VAL A 102 -13.99 -28.15 -1.20
N ASN A 103 -14.77 -29.02 -0.56
CA ASN A 103 -14.26 -30.08 0.29
C ASN A 103 -14.14 -31.36 -0.55
N VAL A 104 -12.90 -31.84 -0.73
CA VAL A 104 -12.64 -33.13 -1.39
C VAL A 104 -12.74 -34.21 -0.32
N ILE A 105 -13.74 -35.10 -0.44
CA ILE A 105 -13.71 -36.36 0.29
C ILE A 105 -12.85 -37.33 -0.51
N GLU A 106 -11.73 -37.75 0.06
CA GLU A 106 -10.98 -38.90 -0.48
C GLU A 106 -11.80 -40.17 -0.21
N GLU A 107 -12.60 -40.61 -1.18
CA GLU A 107 -13.15 -41.96 -1.16
C GLU A 107 -12.04 -42.96 -1.52
N GLU A 108 -11.85 -44.00 -0.69
CA GLU A 108 -10.95 -45.11 -1.00
C GLU A 108 -11.34 -45.75 -2.35
N PRO A 109 -10.36 -46.15 -3.20
CA PRO A 109 -10.62 -46.56 -4.56
C PRO A 109 -11.32 -47.92 -4.58
N LYS A 110 -12.64 -47.93 -4.65
CA LYS A 110 -13.42 -49.10 -5.00
C LYS A 110 -14.19 -48.79 -6.29
N THR A 111 -13.87 -49.55 -7.34
CA THR A 111 -14.41 -49.55 -8.71
C THR A 111 -13.97 -48.42 -9.67
N ASP A 112 -13.68 -48.81 -10.92
CA ASP A 112 -13.05 -48.06 -12.03
C ASP A 112 -13.83 -46.85 -12.59
N LYS A 113 -14.54 -46.10 -11.73
CA LYS A 113 -15.16 -44.82 -12.09
C LYS A 113 -14.86 -43.82 -11.00
N ARG A 114 -13.73 -43.10 -11.13
CA ARG A 114 -13.40 -41.93 -10.31
C ARG A 114 -14.42 -40.84 -10.57
N VAL A 115 -15.51 -40.82 -9.82
CA VAL A 115 -16.35 -39.63 -9.65
C VAL A 115 -16.00 -39.10 -8.27
N SER A 116 -15.12 -38.09 -8.19
CA SER A 116 -14.89 -37.43 -6.91
C SER A 116 -16.19 -36.69 -6.54
N ASN A 117 -16.88 -37.13 -5.50
CA ASN A 117 -18.02 -36.42 -4.96
C ASN A 117 -17.50 -35.14 -4.29
N MET A 118 -17.51 -34.03 -5.02
CA MET A 118 -17.18 -32.71 -4.47
C MET A 118 -18.35 -32.23 -3.60
N ILE A 119 -18.09 -31.95 -2.33
CA ILE A 119 -19.09 -31.37 -1.44
C ILE A 119 -18.86 -29.86 -1.34
N THR A 120 -19.97 -29.14 -1.49
CA THR A 120 -20.06 -27.71 -1.28
C THR A 120 -19.78 -27.34 0.18
N GLY A 121 -18.75 -26.53 0.40
CA GLY A 121 -18.34 -26.02 1.70
C GLY A 121 -18.83 -24.60 2.01
N PRO A 122 -18.27 -23.96 3.05
CA PRO A 122 -18.61 -22.59 3.43
C PRO A 122 -18.26 -21.55 2.34
N LYS A 123 -18.98 -20.42 2.38
CA LYS A 123 -18.81 -19.30 1.44
C LYS A 123 -18.05 -18.14 2.09
N TYR A 124 -17.21 -17.45 1.33
CA TYR A 124 -16.42 -16.32 1.81
C TYR A 124 -16.40 -15.19 0.79
N TRP A 125 -16.28 -13.96 1.28
CA TRP A 125 -15.92 -12.81 0.45
C TRP A 125 -14.42 -12.62 0.49
N VAL A 126 -13.75 -12.68 -0.67
CA VAL A 126 -12.29 -12.57 -0.77
C VAL A 126 -11.89 -11.45 -1.72
N PRO A 127 -10.86 -10.64 -1.37
CA PRO A 127 -10.27 -9.67 -2.27
C PRO A 127 -9.58 -10.40 -3.43
N ARG A 128 -9.50 -9.75 -4.59
CA ARG A 128 -8.94 -10.34 -5.80
C ARG A 128 -7.49 -10.80 -5.62
N ILE A 129 -6.67 -10.05 -4.89
CA ILE A 129 -5.28 -10.43 -4.57
C ILE A 129 -5.13 -11.79 -3.85
N ARG A 130 -6.18 -12.31 -3.22
CA ARG A 130 -6.19 -13.63 -2.55
C ARG A 130 -6.80 -14.74 -3.39
N LEU A 131 -7.18 -14.45 -4.63
CA LEU A 131 -7.90 -15.35 -5.53
C LEU A 131 -7.09 -15.55 -6.82
N LEU A 132 -6.81 -16.80 -7.17
CA LEU A 132 -6.16 -17.20 -8.42
C LEU A 132 -7.16 -18.02 -9.24
N PHE A 133 -7.61 -17.50 -10.38
CA PHE A 133 -8.49 -18.26 -11.27
C PHE A 133 -7.73 -19.41 -11.94
N SER A 134 -8.39 -20.55 -12.16
CA SER A 134 -7.71 -21.71 -12.78
C SER A 134 -7.34 -21.47 -14.25
N ALA A 135 -8.00 -20.51 -14.91
CA ALA A 135 -7.73 -20.12 -16.29
C ALA A 135 -6.74 -18.94 -16.41
N GLU A 136 -6.29 -18.36 -15.29
CA GLU A 136 -5.30 -17.28 -15.26
C GLU A 136 -3.87 -17.84 -15.39
N ASP A 137 -2.93 -17.05 -15.94
CA ASP A 137 -1.51 -17.40 -15.91
C ASP A 137 -0.95 -17.18 -14.49
N PRO A 138 -0.50 -18.24 -13.78
CA PRO A 138 0.03 -18.09 -12.43
C PRO A 138 1.27 -17.20 -12.35
N ARG A 139 2.01 -17.00 -13.45
CA ARG A 139 3.18 -16.10 -13.46
C ARG A 139 2.76 -14.64 -13.33
N VAL A 140 1.75 -14.22 -14.09
CA VAL A 140 1.18 -12.87 -14.03
C VAL A 140 0.55 -12.62 -12.66
N PHE A 141 -0.13 -13.63 -12.10
CA PHE A 141 -0.63 -13.54 -10.73
C PHE A 141 0.50 -13.34 -9.70
N VAL A 142 1.61 -14.08 -9.81
CA VAL A 142 2.76 -13.89 -8.91
C VAL A 142 3.40 -12.51 -9.07
N GLU A 143 3.50 -11.99 -10.30
CA GLU A 143 3.98 -10.62 -10.56
C GLU A 143 3.09 -9.57 -9.88
N ARG A 144 1.77 -9.74 -9.95
CA ARG A 144 0.78 -8.90 -9.23
C ARG A 144 1.00 -8.91 -7.71
N ILE A 145 1.21 -10.10 -7.12
CA ILE A 145 1.52 -10.22 -5.69
C ILE A 145 2.85 -9.53 -5.35
N GLN A 146 3.87 -9.76 -6.16
CA GLN A 146 5.19 -9.14 -5.95
C GLN A 146 5.12 -7.62 -6.02
N PHE A 147 4.37 -7.08 -6.99
CA PHE A 147 4.10 -5.65 -7.10
C PHE A 147 3.44 -5.11 -5.83
N ALA A 148 2.35 -5.73 -5.38
CA ALA A 148 1.65 -5.30 -4.16
C ALA A 148 2.53 -5.37 -2.91
N LEU A 149 3.36 -6.43 -2.79
CA LEU A 149 4.31 -6.57 -1.69
C LEU A 149 5.35 -5.44 -1.69
N HIS A 150 5.91 -5.13 -2.85
CA HIS A 150 6.90 -4.06 -3.00
C HIS A 150 6.28 -2.68 -2.74
N CYS A 151 5.08 -2.42 -3.27
CA CYS A 151 4.34 -1.19 -3.01
C CYS A 151 4.06 -1.03 -1.52
N ARG A 152 3.60 -2.07 -0.84
CA ARG A 152 3.39 -2.04 0.60
C ARG A 152 4.68 -1.72 1.36
N GLU A 153 5.74 -2.44 1.07
CA GLU A 153 7.05 -2.25 1.72
C GLU A 153 7.53 -0.80 1.55
N ASN A 154 7.47 -0.27 0.33
CA ASN A 154 7.82 1.12 0.06
C ASN A 154 6.92 2.10 0.81
N THR A 155 5.60 1.92 0.76
CA THR A 155 4.65 2.81 1.44
C THR A 155 4.82 2.78 2.96
N GLU A 156 4.97 1.60 3.57
CA GLU A 156 5.21 1.47 5.01
C GLU A 156 6.50 2.18 5.43
N ALA A 157 7.57 2.04 4.63
CA ALA A 157 8.84 2.72 4.87
C ALA A 157 8.72 4.25 4.73
N GLN A 158 8.00 4.74 3.72
CA GLN A 158 7.73 6.18 3.54
C GLN A 158 6.91 6.76 4.68
N LEU A 159 5.84 6.07 5.11
CA LEU A 159 5.03 6.50 6.25
C LEU A 159 5.87 6.58 7.52
N PHE A 160 6.72 5.58 7.76
CA PHE A 160 7.60 5.57 8.93
C PHE A 160 8.61 6.72 8.89
N TYR A 161 9.21 6.98 7.72
CA TYR A 161 10.11 8.12 7.52
C TYR A 161 9.40 9.45 7.84
N HIS A 162 8.25 9.72 7.22
CA HIS A 162 7.53 10.98 7.39
C HIS A 162 7.04 11.17 8.83
N LEU A 163 6.49 10.12 9.45
CA LEU A 163 6.08 10.15 10.85
C LEU A 163 7.27 10.46 11.78
N SER A 164 8.43 9.87 11.50
CA SER A 164 9.66 10.14 12.28
C SER A 164 10.04 11.60 12.20
N VAL A 165 10.07 12.19 10.99
CA VAL A 165 10.35 13.60 10.78
C VAL A 165 9.33 14.51 11.48
N GLU A 166 8.04 14.20 11.38
CA GLU A 166 6.99 15.00 12.04
C GLU A 166 7.06 14.94 13.56
N CYS A 167 7.52 13.83 14.11
CA CYS A 167 7.72 13.64 15.54
C CYS A 167 9.07 14.18 16.05
N MET A 168 9.96 14.67 15.17
CA MET A 168 11.22 15.28 15.59
C MET A 168 10.97 16.62 16.29
N PRO A 169 11.64 16.87 17.44
CA PRO A 169 11.50 18.14 18.14
C PRO A 169 12.08 19.30 17.34
N ILE A 170 11.42 20.45 17.37
CA ILE A 170 11.95 21.70 16.82
C ILE A 170 13.06 22.21 17.76
N TRP A 171 14.30 22.02 17.36
CA TRP A 171 15.46 22.42 18.16
C TRP A 171 15.72 23.93 18.00
N LYS A 172 15.75 24.69 19.11
CA LYS A 172 15.91 26.17 19.12
C LYS A 172 17.20 26.71 18.48
N GLY A 173 18.22 25.88 18.37
CA GLY A 173 19.47 26.16 17.68
C GLY A 173 19.46 25.95 16.17
N ILE A 174 18.36 25.42 15.59
CA ILE A 174 18.16 25.42 14.13
C ILE A 174 17.84 26.87 13.74
N PRO A 175 18.55 27.46 12.76
CA PRO A 175 18.24 28.81 12.29
C PRO A 175 16.77 28.87 11.87
N SER A 176 15.98 29.77 12.44
CA SER A 176 14.62 30.01 11.97
C SER A 176 14.65 30.75 10.63
N LEU A 177 13.53 30.75 9.91
CA LEU A 177 13.35 31.65 8.78
C LEU A 177 13.62 33.11 9.17
N ASP A 178 14.25 33.85 8.25
CA ASP A 178 14.51 35.28 8.43
C ASP A 178 13.19 36.07 8.43
N THR A 179 12.84 36.61 9.60
CA THR A 179 11.63 37.41 9.80
C THR A 179 11.58 38.60 8.84
N GLN A 180 12.72 39.22 8.51
CA GLN A 180 12.74 40.35 7.59
C GLN A 180 12.39 39.95 6.15
N SER A 181 12.75 38.73 5.74
CA SER A 181 12.38 38.18 4.44
C SER A 181 10.88 37.88 4.39
N ILE A 182 10.31 37.31 5.46
CA ILE A 182 8.87 37.04 5.57
C ILE A 182 8.07 38.35 5.49
N GLU A 183 8.48 39.38 6.24
CA GLU A 183 7.83 40.70 6.22
C GLU A 183 7.89 41.35 4.83
N ARG A 184 9.04 41.24 4.15
CA ARG A 184 9.19 41.72 2.76
C ARG A 184 8.23 40.99 1.83
N ILE A 185 8.15 39.67 1.90
CA ILE A 185 7.23 38.87 1.08
C ILE A 185 5.79 39.30 1.34
N LYS A 186 5.36 39.36 2.62
CA LYS A 186 4.02 39.82 3.02
C LYS A 186 3.66 41.17 2.40
N LYS A 187 4.59 42.13 2.45
CA LYS A 187 4.39 43.46 1.88
C LYS A 187 4.16 43.42 0.37
N TYR A 188 4.87 42.57 -0.37
CA TYR A 188 4.69 42.44 -1.81
C TYR A 188 3.38 41.74 -2.18
N THR A 189 2.96 40.74 -1.40
CA THR A 189 1.70 40.02 -1.64
C THR A 189 0.50 40.94 -1.51
N VAL A 190 0.44 41.75 -0.43
CA VAL A 190 -0.68 42.69 -0.17
C VAL A 190 -0.66 43.89 -1.13
N ALA A 191 0.51 44.33 -1.59
CA ALA A 191 0.62 45.46 -2.51
C ALA A 191 0.07 45.16 -3.92
N SER A 192 -0.14 43.90 -4.27
CA SER A 192 -0.63 43.47 -5.59
C SER A 192 -2.16 43.52 -5.72
N GLU A 193 -2.92 43.69 -4.64
CA GLU A 193 -4.38 43.55 -4.64
C GLU A 193 -5.13 44.89 -4.67
N THR A 194 -5.95 45.07 -5.70
CA THR A 194 -6.69 46.32 -6.02
C THR A 194 -8.06 46.41 -5.30
N TYR A 195 -8.43 45.42 -4.48
CA TYR A 195 -9.78 45.30 -3.92
C TYR A 195 -9.85 45.76 -2.46
N LYS A 196 -10.39 46.96 -2.27
CA LYS A 196 -10.56 47.62 -0.96
C LYS A 196 -11.99 47.40 -0.45
N GLY A 197 -12.16 46.43 0.44
CA GLY A 197 -13.35 46.31 1.29
C GLY A 197 -12.93 45.89 2.70
N ASP A 198 -13.41 46.59 3.73
CA ASP A 198 -12.94 46.40 5.12
C ASP A 198 -13.12 44.98 5.67
N PHE A 199 -14.16 44.26 5.22
CA PHE A 199 -14.39 42.85 5.59
C PHE A 199 -13.32 41.89 5.00
N PHE A 200 -12.79 42.22 3.82
CA PHE A 200 -11.74 41.45 3.16
C PHE A 200 -10.40 41.63 3.87
N VAL A 201 -10.13 42.81 4.43
CA VAL A 201 -8.87 43.13 5.12
C VAL A 201 -8.68 42.30 6.39
N CYS A 202 -9.68 42.22 7.28
CA CYS A 202 -9.57 41.41 8.51
C CYS A 202 -9.42 39.91 8.22
N SER A 203 -10.09 39.42 7.17
CA SER A 203 -9.98 38.02 6.74
C SER A 203 -8.61 37.71 6.15
N LEU A 204 -8.04 38.67 5.40
CA LEU A 204 -6.72 38.56 4.80
C LEU A 204 -5.61 38.55 5.85
N GLU A 205 -5.69 39.39 6.88
CA GLU A 205 -4.71 39.40 7.98
C GLU A 205 -4.65 38.05 8.69
N ARG A 206 -5.80 37.47 9.02
CA ARG A 206 -5.88 36.13 9.63
C ARG A 206 -5.30 35.05 8.71
N PHE A 207 -5.64 35.08 7.43
CA PHE A 207 -5.09 34.15 6.45
C PHE A 207 -3.57 34.27 6.34
N MET A 208 -3.03 35.49 6.36
CA MET A 208 -1.59 35.73 6.31
C MET A 208 -0.86 35.23 7.56
N GLU A 209 -1.50 35.31 8.74
CA GLU A 209 -0.95 34.73 9.97
C GLU A 209 -0.91 33.21 9.93
N ASP A 210 -1.99 32.58 9.47
CA ASP A 210 -2.06 31.12 9.36
C ASP A 210 -1.08 30.61 8.29
N LEU A 211 -0.96 31.31 7.17
CA LEU A 211 0.04 31.02 6.15
C LEU A 211 1.47 31.17 6.67
N GLU A 212 1.75 32.20 7.49
CA GLU A 212 3.07 32.35 8.10
C GLU A 212 3.41 31.18 9.03
N LYS A 213 2.44 30.71 9.83
CA LYS A 213 2.63 29.52 10.69
C LYS A 213 2.88 28.27 9.84
N GLU A 214 2.15 28.09 8.75
CA GLU A 214 2.32 26.96 7.84
C GLU A 214 3.69 26.97 7.18
N ILE A 215 4.15 28.13 6.68
CA ILE A 215 5.48 28.29 6.10
C ILE A 215 6.57 27.97 7.12
N LYS A 216 6.43 28.43 8.38
CA LYS A 216 7.39 28.12 9.44
C LYS A 216 7.41 26.64 9.77
N LEU A 217 6.24 26.01 9.89
CA LEU A 217 6.13 24.58 10.15
C LEU A 217 6.78 23.75 9.03
N GLU A 218 6.57 24.15 7.77
CA GLU A 218 7.14 23.45 6.62
C GLU A 218 8.67 23.61 6.56
N TYR A 219 9.18 24.79 6.92
CA TYR A 219 10.61 24.98 7.07
C TYR A 219 11.19 24.09 8.17
N ASP A 220 10.56 24.04 9.35
CA ASP A 220 11.01 23.21 10.47
C ASP A 220 11.00 21.72 10.08
N ARG A 221 9.94 21.26 9.40
CA ARG A 221 9.87 19.90 8.83
C ARG A 221 10.99 19.64 7.84
N THR A 222 11.27 20.57 6.94
CA THR A 222 12.36 20.46 5.96
C THR A 222 13.72 20.34 6.65
N MET A 223 13.96 21.17 7.68
CA MET A 223 15.20 21.12 8.45
C MET A 223 15.34 19.79 9.20
N ASN A 224 14.25 19.28 9.79
CA ASN A 224 14.21 17.97 10.42
C ASN A 224 14.51 16.86 9.40
N SER A 225 13.88 16.87 8.22
CA SER A 225 14.17 15.92 7.13
C SER A 225 15.65 15.93 6.74
N ILE A 226 16.25 17.12 6.57
CA ILE A 226 17.68 17.23 6.21
C ILE A 226 18.58 16.63 7.30
N ILE A 227 18.25 16.87 8.58
CA ILE A 227 19.01 16.31 9.71
C ILE A 227 18.83 14.79 9.74
N PHE A 228 17.60 14.31 9.58
CA PHE A 228 17.27 12.90 9.61
C PHE A 228 17.93 12.13 8.46
N ASP A 229 17.86 12.65 7.24
CA ASP A 229 18.56 12.11 6.06
C ASP A 229 20.04 11.90 6.35
N LYS A 230 20.71 12.89 6.96
CA LYS A 230 22.13 12.77 7.32
C LYS A 230 22.38 11.66 8.33
N VAL A 231 21.49 11.49 9.32
CA VAL A 231 21.60 10.42 10.32
C VAL A 231 21.44 9.05 9.66
N LEU A 232 20.40 8.88 8.82
CA LEU A 232 20.13 7.65 8.07
C LEU A 232 21.30 7.27 7.16
N MET A 233 21.85 8.24 6.43
CA MET A 233 23.01 8.03 5.55
C MET A 233 24.28 7.67 6.33
N SER A 234 24.43 8.18 7.56
CA SER A 234 25.62 7.92 8.38
C SER A 234 25.56 6.57 9.12
N HIS A 235 24.37 6.03 9.35
CA HIS A 235 24.15 4.81 10.14
C HIS A 235 23.19 3.81 9.43
N PRO A 236 23.52 3.33 8.22
CA PRO A 236 22.59 2.52 7.42
C PRO A 236 22.25 1.15 8.06
N GLU A 237 23.15 0.56 8.84
CA GLU A 237 22.89 -0.73 9.50
C GLU A 237 21.84 -0.61 10.61
N GLU A 238 21.84 0.50 11.36
CA GLU A 238 20.90 0.77 12.45
C GLU A 238 19.49 1.08 11.91
N PHE A 239 19.42 1.75 10.75
CA PHE A 239 18.16 2.21 10.15
C PHE A 239 17.76 1.46 8.88
N SER A 240 18.14 0.18 8.75
CA SER A 240 17.87 -0.64 7.56
C SER A 240 16.38 -0.82 7.21
N HIS A 241 15.45 -0.53 8.13
CA HIS A 241 14.00 -0.55 7.87
C HIS A 241 13.47 0.74 7.24
N ILE A 242 14.29 1.80 7.21
CA ILE A 242 13.86 3.13 6.77
C ILE A 242 14.43 3.35 5.37
N SER A 243 13.53 3.54 4.41
CA SER A 243 13.90 3.91 3.04
C SER A 243 13.83 5.42 2.89
N LEU A 244 14.90 6.02 2.37
CA LEU A 244 14.89 7.44 2.03
C LEU A 244 13.86 7.70 0.92
N PRO A 245 13.10 8.81 1.00
CA PRO A 245 12.23 9.24 -0.10
C PRO A 245 13.02 9.38 -1.39
N LEU A 246 12.43 8.90 -2.49
CA LEU A 246 12.97 9.13 -3.82
C LEU A 246 12.96 10.64 -4.08
N LYS A 247 14.13 11.22 -4.35
CA LYS A 247 14.22 12.62 -4.79
C LYS A 247 13.85 12.68 -6.26
N ASP A 248 12.92 13.57 -6.59
CA ASP A 248 12.65 13.88 -7.99
C ASP A 248 13.96 14.31 -8.67
N PRO A 249 14.20 13.89 -9.92
CA PRO A 249 15.38 14.30 -10.64
C PRO A 249 15.38 15.82 -10.79
N GLU A 250 16.45 16.48 -10.32
CA GLU A 250 16.61 17.91 -10.48
C GLU A 250 16.63 18.27 -11.97
N TYR A 251 15.52 18.83 -12.47
CA TYR A 251 15.46 19.30 -13.85
C TYR A 251 16.13 20.67 -13.96
N VAL A 252 17.39 20.69 -14.40
CA VAL A 252 18.09 21.93 -14.72
C VAL A 252 17.52 22.49 -16.04
N PRO A 253 16.89 23.68 -16.04
CA PRO A 253 16.36 24.25 -17.28
C PRO A 253 17.51 24.55 -18.25
N LYS A 254 17.46 23.95 -19.45
CA LYS A 254 18.51 24.07 -20.49
C LYS A 254 18.88 25.51 -20.89
N ARG A 255 18.05 26.50 -20.57
CA ARG A 255 18.26 27.93 -20.92
C ARG A 255 18.45 28.84 -19.70
N GLY A 256 18.65 28.30 -18.50
CA GLY A 256 18.83 29.09 -17.28
C GLY A 256 17.62 29.95 -16.89
N LYS A 257 16.44 29.68 -17.47
CA LYS A 257 15.19 30.37 -17.16
C LYS A 257 14.27 29.39 -16.44
N ILE A 258 13.97 29.69 -15.18
CA ILE A 258 12.84 29.09 -14.46
C ILE A 258 11.60 29.82 -14.96
N VAL A 259 10.66 29.10 -15.59
CA VAL A 259 9.37 29.67 -15.96
C VAL A 259 8.58 29.83 -14.67
N SER A 260 8.59 31.05 -14.12
CA SER A 260 7.97 31.39 -12.84
C SER A 260 6.45 31.15 -12.88
N PHE A 261 5.93 30.56 -11.81
CA PHE A 261 4.52 30.37 -11.39
C PHE A 261 3.61 29.32 -12.05
N ALA A 262 3.96 28.66 -13.16
CA ALA A 262 3.07 27.61 -13.69
C ALA A 262 3.23 26.23 -13.02
N TYR A 263 4.34 25.99 -12.32
CA TYR A 263 4.72 24.65 -11.84
C TYR A 263 4.31 24.29 -10.41
N ILE A 264 3.72 25.21 -9.64
CA ILE A 264 3.27 24.89 -8.27
C ILE A 264 1.94 24.12 -8.26
N TYR A 265 1.16 24.15 -9.34
CA TYR A 265 -0.16 23.48 -9.40
C TYR A 265 -0.18 22.12 -10.11
N VAL A 266 0.92 21.64 -10.68
CA VAL A 266 0.91 20.40 -11.48
C VAL A 266 1.18 19.15 -10.62
N GLY A 267 1.68 19.32 -9.38
CA GLY A 267 1.97 18.19 -8.47
C GLY A 267 0.77 17.63 -7.69
N PHE A 268 -0.36 18.34 -7.63
CA PHE A 268 -1.57 17.89 -6.92
C PHE A 268 -2.63 17.25 -7.83
N SER A 269 -2.37 17.13 -9.13
CA SER A 269 -3.37 16.61 -10.08
C SER A 269 -3.35 15.08 -10.27
N SER A 270 -2.46 14.35 -9.58
CA SER A 270 -2.37 12.87 -9.72
C SER A 270 -3.05 12.09 -8.60
N PHE A 271 -3.73 12.75 -7.65
CA PHE A 271 -4.76 12.11 -6.83
C PHE A 271 -6.15 12.54 -7.33
N THR A 272 -6.48 12.14 -8.56
CA THR A 272 -7.89 11.99 -8.92
C THR A 272 -8.29 10.58 -8.51
N LEU A 273 -9.15 10.48 -7.50
CA LEU A 273 -9.99 9.31 -7.28
C LEU A 273 -10.62 8.91 -8.62
N PHE A 274 -10.28 7.73 -9.11
CA PHE A 274 -11.18 6.86 -9.87
C PHE A 274 -10.88 5.42 -9.48
#